data_AF-A0A6A8LHU7-F1
#
_entry.id   AF-A0A6A8LHU7-F1
#
_cell.length_a   1.000
_cell.length_b   1.000
_cell.length_c   1.000
_cell.angle_alpha   90.00
_cell.angle_beta   90.00
_cell.angle_gamma   90.00
#
_symmetry.space_group_name_H-M   'P 1'
#
loop_
_entity.id
_entity.type
_entity.pdbx_description
1 polymer ?
#
loop_
_entity_poly.entity_id
_entity_poly.type
_entity_poly.pdbx_seq_one_letter_code
_entity_poly.pdbx_strand_id
1 'polypeptide(L)'
;MKDWKRYLYQPKPASELLKDATIVIDTNVLLAAYQWREVTVNKVLTTLQRLKGEDRLRIPLQVIKEFSKNRTKEIKQRMNDIDQVISKLQRDKIQ
;
A
#
# COMPACT_ATOMS: atom_id res chain seq x y z
N MET A 1 -33.75 23.66 -21.40
CA MET A 1 -32.34 23.42 -21.83
C MET A 1 -32.13 21.93 -22.00
N LYS A 2 -31.74 21.46 -23.19
CA LYS A 2 -31.41 20.04 -23.40
C LYS A 2 -30.17 19.70 -22.58
N ASP A 3 -30.30 18.68 -21.74
CA ASP A 3 -29.22 18.16 -20.90
C ASP A 3 -28.13 17.57 -21.80
N TRP A 4 -27.15 18.38 -22.18
CA TRP A 4 -26.10 18.06 -23.15
C TRP A 4 -25.04 17.11 -22.56
N LYS A 5 -25.04 16.92 -21.23
CA LYS A 5 -24.10 16.08 -20.48
C LYS A 5 -24.14 14.59 -20.87
N ARG A 6 -25.26 14.11 -21.42
CA ARG A 6 -25.44 12.74 -21.95
C ARG A 6 -24.71 12.48 -23.27
N TYR A 7 -24.23 13.52 -23.95
CA TYR A 7 -23.37 13.39 -25.12
C TYR A 7 -21.87 13.42 -24.77
N LEU A 8 -21.53 13.69 -23.50
CA LEU A 8 -20.18 13.56 -23.00
C LEU A 8 -19.93 12.13 -22.51
N TYR A 9 -18.71 11.64 -22.72
CA TYR A 9 -18.27 10.39 -22.10
C TYR A 9 -18.32 10.55 -20.57
N GLN A 10 -19.15 9.72 -19.93
CA GLN A 10 -19.23 9.61 -18.47
C GLN A 10 -18.38 8.41 -18.05
N PRO A 11 -17.16 8.60 -17.53
CA PRO A 11 -16.34 7.48 -17.08
C PRO A 11 -17.07 6.72 -15.98
N LYS A 12 -16.97 5.39 -16.01
CA LYS A 12 -17.47 4.56 -14.92
C LYS A 12 -16.80 4.98 -13.61
N PRO A 13 -17.52 4.98 -12.48
CA PRO A 13 -16.92 5.19 -11.18
C PRO A 13 -15.78 4.20 -10.93
N ALA A 14 -14.72 4.65 -10.24
CA ALA A 14 -13.60 3.77 -9.90
C ALA A 14 -14.06 2.51 -9.14
N SER A 15 -15.11 2.63 -8.31
CA SER A 15 -15.72 1.49 -7.61
C SER A 15 -16.29 0.43 -8.54
N GLU A 16 -16.75 0.80 -9.74
CA GLU A 16 -17.20 -0.16 -10.75
C GLU A 16 -16.02 -0.77 -11.50
N LEU A 17 -15.03 0.04 -11.87
CA LEU A 17 -13.81 -0.44 -12.53
C LEU A 17 -13.03 -1.43 -11.65
N LEU A 18 -13.05 -1.22 -10.33
CA LEU A 18 -12.39 -2.10 -9.37
C LEU A 18 -13.13 -3.43 -9.14
N LYS A 19 -14.30 -3.67 -9.74
CA LYS A 19 -15.02 -4.95 -9.57
C LYS A 19 -14.33 -6.08 -10.34
N ASP A 20 -13.82 -5.79 -11.52
CA ASP A 20 -13.25 -6.76 -12.48
C ASP A 20 -11.81 -6.45 -12.89
N ALA A 21 -11.26 -5.29 -12.51
CA ALA A 21 -9.88 -4.93 -12.84
C ALA A 21 -8.85 -5.96 -12.36
N THR A 22 -7.81 -6.14 -13.18
CA THR A 22 -6.54 -6.74 -12.78
C THR A 22 -5.75 -5.72 -11.96
N ILE A 23 -5.32 -6.14 -10.77
CA ILE A 23 -4.57 -5.35 -9.82
C ILE A 23 -3.10 -5.74 -9.91
N VAL A 24 -2.27 -4.79 -10.36
CA VAL A 24 -0.81 -4.92 -10.40
C VAL A 24 -0.24 -4.17 -9.20
N ILE A 25 0.50 -4.86 -8.34
CA ILE A 25 1.06 -4.25 -7.13
C ILE A 25 2.44 -3.67 -7.40
N ASP A 26 2.66 -2.45 -6.90
CA ASP A 26 3.95 -1.75 -6.92
C ASP A 26 4.82 -2.12 -5.71
N THR A 27 6.13 -1.98 -5.86
CA THR A 27 7.14 -2.20 -4.81
C THR A 27 6.84 -1.38 -3.57
N ASN A 28 6.47 -0.10 -3.72
CA ASN A 28 6.25 0.80 -2.59
C ASN A 28 5.08 0.37 -1.72
N VAL A 29 4.05 -0.25 -2.31
CA VAL A 29 2.90 -0.78 -1.57
C VAL A 29 3.36 -1.91 -0.63
N LEU A 30 4.25 -2.78 -1.10
CA LEU A 30 4.79 -3.87 -0.29
C LEU A 30 5.77 -3.37 0.78
N LEU A 31 6.61 -2.38 0.44
CA LEU A 31 7.55 -1.77 1.39
C LEU A 31 6.84 -1.00 2.52
N ALA A 32 5.74 -0.31 2.19
CA ALA A 32 4.94 0.42 3.17
C ALA A 32 4.37 -0.48 4.28
N ALA A 33 4.25 -1.80 4.04
CA ALA A 33 3.82 -2.75 5.07
C ALA A 33 4.71 -2.75 6.32
N TYR A 34 6.01 -2.43 6.20
CA TYR A 34 6.92 -2.31 7.35
C TYR A 34 6.64 -1.09 8.23
N GLN A 35 5.91 -0.10 7.70
CA GLN A 35 5.59 1.14 8.40
C GLN A 35 4.17 1.11 9.01
N TRP A 36 3.31 0.21 8.53
CA TRP A 36 1.93 0.09 8.99
C TRP A 36 1.83 -0.62 10.34
N ARG A 37 0.66 -0.45 10.97
CA ARG A 37 0.28 -1.28 12.12
C ARG A 37 -0.13 -2.66 11.63
N GLU A 38 0.05 -3.67 12.46
CA GLU A 38 -0.27 -5.07 12.15
C GLU A 38 -1.71 -5.24 11.63
N VAL A 39 -2.70 -4.56 12.23
CA VAL A 39 -4.10 -4.58 11.79
C VAL A 39 -4.29 -4.17 10.33
N THR A 40 -3.51 -3.18 9.87
CA THR A 40 -3.55 -2.69 8.49
C THR A 40 -2.87 -3.67 7.56
N VAL A 41 -1.72 -4.22 7.97
CA VAL A 41 -1.00 -5.26 7.21
C VAL A 41 -1.91 -6.46 6.99
N ASN A 42 -2.57 -6.96 8.04
CA ASN A 42 -3.49 -8.10 7.94
C ASN A 42 -4.65 -7.81 6.98
N LYS A 43 -5.26 -6.63 7.04
CA LYS A 43 -6.35 -6.25 6.13
C LYS A 43 -5.89 -6.19 4.66
N VAL A 44 -4.71 -5.64 4.40
CA VAL A 44 -4.13 -5.60 3.06
C VAL A 44 -3.81 -7.01 2.58
N LEU A 45 -3.17 -7.85 3.40
CA LEU A 45 -2.87 -9.25 3.07
C LEU A 45 -4.14 -10.04 2.73
N THR A 46 -5.19 -9.94 3.55
CA THR A 46 -6.48 -10.59 3.27
C THR A 46 -7.06 -10.11 1.92
N THR A 47 -6.92 -8.82 1.61
CA THR A 47 -7.38 -8.27 0.33
C THR A 47 -6.57 -8.83 -0.85
N LEU A 48 -5.24 -8.89 -0.74
CA LEU A 48 -4.37 -9.47 -1.76
C LEU A 48 -4.63 -10.97 -1.95
N GLN A 49 -4.84 -11.72 -0.87
CA GLN A 49 -5.19 -13.14 -0.91
C GLN A 49 -6.52 -13.37 -1.64
N ARG A 50 -7.53 -12.54 -1.35
CA ARG A 50 -8.81 -12.59 -2.06
C ARG A 50 -8.63 -12.31 -3.57
N LEU A 51 -7.91 -11.24 -3.91
CA LEU A 51 -7.62 -10.89 -5.32
C LEU A 51 -6.82 -11.99 -6.05
N LYS A 52 -5.92 -12.69 -5.34
CA LYS A 52 -5.22 -13.86 -5.86
C LYS A 52 -6.20 -15.00 -6.15
N GLY A 53 -7.12 -15.29 -5.23
CA GLY A 53 -8.16 -16.31 -5.41
C GLY A 53 -9.10 -16.02 -6.58
N GLU A 54 -9.30 -14.73 -6.89
CA GLU A 54 -10.08 -14.26 -8.04
C GLU A 54 -9.27 -14.19 -9.37
N ASP A 55 -7.99 -14.62 -9.39
CA ASP A 55 -7.03 -14.46 -10.52
C ASP A 55 -6.81 -13.00 -10.98
N ARG A 56 -7.01 -12.04 -10.08
CA ARG A 56 -6.91 -10.61 -10.35
C ARG A 56 -5.64 -9.96 -9.84
N LEU A 57 -4.79 -10.69 -9.12
CA LEU A 57 -3.54 -10.16 -8.57
C LEU A 57 -2.36 -10.49 -9.49
N ARG A 58 -1.59 -9.48 -9.88
CA ARG A 58 -0.32 -9.63 -10.60
C ARG A 58 0.81 -8.93 -9.83
N ILE A 59 1.93 -9.62 -9.69
CA ILE A 59 3.15 -9.07 -9.09
C ILE A 59 4.27 -9.23 -10.12
N PRO A 60 4.74 -8.14 -10.75
CA PRO A 60 5.84 -8.20 -11.71
C PRO A 60 7.14 -8.69 -11.07
N LEU A 61 7.99 -9.36 -11.85
CA LEU A 61 9.31 -9.79 -11.38
C LEU A 61 10.17 -8.62 -10.89
N GLN A 62 10.08 -7.47 -11.56
CA GLN A 62 10.79 -6.25 -11.16
C GLN A 62 10.41 -5.82 -9.74
N VAL A 63 9.12 -5.87 -9.41
CA VAL A 63 8.61 -5.54 -8.07
C VAL A 63 9.20 -6.46 -7.01
N ILE A 64 9.31 -7.76 -7.29
CA ILE A 64 9.95 -8.72 -6.39
C ILE A 64 11.44 -8.38 -6.17
N LYS A 65 12.16 -8.06 -7.26
CA LYS A 65 13.59 -7.68 -7.19
C LYS A 65 13.81 -6.43 -6.35
N GLU A 66 13.03 -5.38 -6.63
CA GLU A 66 13.13 -4.11 -5.90
C GLU A 66 12.73 -4.26 -4.44
N PHE A 67 11.66 -5.00 -4.15
CA PHE A 67 11.24 -5.29 -2.78
C PHE A 67 12.35 -6.03 -2.01
N SER A 68 12.93 -7.07 -2.60
CA SER A 68 14.01 -7.83 -1.97
C SER A 68 15.24 -6.96 -1.67
N LYS A 69 15.56 -6.02 -2.57
CA LYS A 69 16.69 -5.09 -2.39
C LYS A 69 16.42 -4.04 -1.31
N ASN A 70 15.21 -3.48 -1.28
CA ASN A 70 14.90 -2.30 -0.49
C ASN A 70 14.34 -2.61 0.90
N ARG A 71 13.77 -3.81 1.14
CA ARG A 71 13.13 -4.16 2.42
C ARG A 71 14.04 -3.96 3.64
N THR A 72 15.32 -4.31 3.53
CA THR A 72 16.27 -4.19 4.65
C THR A 72 16.52 -2.74 5.02
N LYS A 73 16.50 -1.83 4.01
CA LYS A 73 16.63 -0.39 4.24
C LYS A 73 15.42 0.14 5.00
N GLU A 74 14.21 -0.22 4.58
CA GLU A 74 12.97 0.22 5.23
C GLU A 74 12.85 -0.27 6.68
N ILE A 75 13.23 -1.53 6.95
CA ILE A 75 13.25 -2.07 8.31
C ILE A 75 14.21 -1.27 9.19
N LYS A 76 15.44 -1.02 8.72
CA LYS A 76 16.43 -0.24 9.46
C LYS A 76 15.95 1.19 9.71
N GLN A 77 15.34 1.82 8.73
CA GLN A 77 14.78 3.17 8.89
C GLN A 77 13.72 3.18 10.00
N ARG A 78 12.80 2.20 9.99
CA ARG A 78 11.75 2.12 11.01
C ARG A 78 12.30 1.89 12.42
N MET A 79 13.37 1.10 12.57
CA MET A 79 14.04 0.91 13.85
C MET A 79 14.64 2.24 14.35
N ASN A 80 15.36 2.96 13.47
CA ASN A 80 15.95 4.25 13.81
C ASN A 80 14.89 5.28 14.23
N ASP A 81 13.74 5.31 13.54
CA ASP A 81 12.63 6.21 13.88
C ASP A 81 12.09 5.94 15.29
N ILE A 82 11.99 4.66 15.69
CA ILE A 82 11.58 4.25 17.03
C ILE A 82 12.62 4.70 18.06
N ASP A 83 13.90 4.44 17.81
CA ASP A 83 15.00 4.83 18.72
C ASP A 83 15.03 6.35 18.95
N GLN A 84 14.78 7.13 17.89
CA GLN A 84 14.67 8.59 17.99
C GLN A 84 13.50 9.04 18.86
N VAL A 85 12.33 8.39 18.73
CA VAL A 85 11.15 8.68 19.55
C VAL A 85 11.44 8.36 21.02
N ILE A 86 12.04 7.20 21.31
CA ILE A 86 12.43 6.81 22.68
C ILE A 86 13.40 7.84 23.27
N SER A 87 14.42 8.23 22.50
CA SER A 87 15.44 9.20 22.92
C SER A 87 14.87 10.60 23.17
N LYS A 88 13.80 11.00 22.48
CA LYS A 88 13.09 12.27 22.76
C LYS A 88 12.32 12.17 24.08
N LEU A 89 11.53 11.11 24.26
CA LEU A 89 10.76 10.89 25.49
C LEU A 89 11.62 10.81 26.75
N GLN A 90 12.83 10.26 26.66
CA GLN A 90 13.78 10.21 27.78
C GLN A 90 14.32 11.60 28.15
N ARG A 91 14.58 12.46 27.16
CA ARG A 91 15.06 13.83 27.41
C ARG A 91 13.98 14.70 28.06
N ASP A 92 12.74 14.59 27.59
CA ASP A 92 11.61 15.38 28.11
C ASP A 92 11.23 14.99 29.55
N LYS A 93 11.64 13.81 30.04
CA LYS A 93 11.43 13.38 31.44
C LYS A 93 12.47 13.92 32.43
N ILE A 94 13.55 14.52 31.95
CA ILE A 94 14.66 15.03 32.77
C ILE A 94 14.56 16.57 32.96
N GLN A 95 13.64 17.23 32.25
CA GLN A 95 13.18 18.60 32.52
C GLN A 95 11.92 18.59 33.40
#